data_AF-A0A183EEM7-F1
#
_entry.id   AF-A0A183EEM7-F1
#
_cell.length_a   1.000
_cell.length_b   1.000
_cell.length_c   1.000
_cell.angle_alpha   90.00
_cell.angle_beta   90.00
_cell.angle_gamma   90.00
#
_symmetry.space_group_name_H-M   'P 1'
#
loop_
_entity.id
_entity.type
_entity.pdbx_description
1 polymer ?
#
loop_
_entity_poly.entity_id
_entity_poly.type
_entity_poly.pdbx_seq_one_letter_code
_entity_poly.pdbx_strand_id
1 'polypeptide(L)'
;MDKYEGAEYRLPPLDAIWDPAFKKPFVCYFLLLQIVGYFIRKYAWKSYVGFKSAFLRDLWMERIMTRSCLRYRLCNLTVCVIHSSISGVGSFVFFVTHQRVMFEETIHWYSPLAAQLPIFSMAYFVCDAVDMLRHEISKWTVELLIHHAATMFAFGSAVLPHKFIPYAYWALLMEMNR
;
A
#
# COMPACT_ATOMS: atom_id res chain seq x y z
N MET A 1 -30.53 0.79 15.46
CA MET A 1 -30.41 0.41 14.05
C MET A 1 -28.93 0.22 13.78
N ASP A 2 -28.52 -1.02 13.54
CA ASP A 2 -27.12 -1.31 13.23
C ASP A 2 -26.74 -0.55 11.96
N LYS A 3 -25.68 0.25 12.04
CA LYS A 3 -25.18 1.09 10.92
C LYS A 3 -24.78 0.25 9.69
N TYR A 4 -24.78 -1.07 9.83
CA TYR A 4 -24.26 -2.05 8.89
C TYR A 4 -25.33 -2.98 8.29
N GLU A 5 -26.62 -2.85 8.63
CA GLU A 5 -27.66 -3.66 7.98
C GLU A 5 -28.01 -3.10 6.58
N GLY A 6 -27.90 -3.96 5.55
CA GLY A 6 -28.30 -3.66 4.16
C GLY A 6 -27.21 -3.88 3.10
N ALA A 7 -27.60 -4.32 1.90
CA ALA A 7 -26.71 -4.49 0.74
C ALA A 7 -26.66 -3.23 -0.17
N GLU A 8 -27.25 -2.12 0.26
CA GLU A 8 -27.33 -0.88 -0.50
C GLU A 8 -25.94 -0.27 -0.69
N TYR A 9 -25.63 0.15 -1.93
CA TYR A 9 -24.44 0.92 -2.25
C TYR A 9 -24.57 2.32 -1.62
N ARG A 10 -24.23 2.43 -0.34
CA ARG A 10 -24.13 3.70 0.36
C ARG A 10 -22.73 4.23 0.19
N LEU A 11 -22.61 5.54 -0.04
CA LEU A 11 -21.32 6.21 -0.02
C LEU A 11 -20.62 5.85 1.31
N PRO A 12 -19.31 5.55 1.28
CA PRO A 12 -18.60 5.19 2.48
C PRO A 12 -18.79 6.31 3.52
N PRO A 13 -19.19 5.98 4.76
CA PRO A 13 -19.42 7.00 5.78
C PRO A 13 -18.07 7.65 6.10
N LEU A 14 -17.83 8.86 5.56
CA LEU A 14 -16.57 9.58 5.76
C LEU A 14 -16.34 9.89 7.24
N ASP A 15 -17.40 9.95 8.04
CA ASP A 15 -17.34 10.12 9.50
C ASP A 15 -16.60 8.95 10.18
N ALA A 16 -16.60 7.75 9.56
CA ALA A 16 -15.91 6.56 10.09
C ALA A 16 -14.38 6.68 10.00
N ILE A 17 -13.84 7.66 9.24
CA ILE A 17 -12.40 7.96 9.25
C ILE A 17 -11.92 8.35 10.66
N TRP A 18 -12.81 8.92 11.47
CA TRP A 18 -12.52 9.33 12.84
C TRP A 18 -12.69 8.22 13.86
N ASP A 19 -13.20 7.05 13.46
CA ASP A 19 -13.36 5.90 14.34
C ASP A 19 -11.97 5.46 14.85
N PRO A 20 -11.77 5.31 16.18
CA PRO A 20 -10.52 4.80 16.72
C PRO A 20 -10.11 3.43 16.13
N ALA A 21 -11.06 2.61 15.68
CA ALA A 21 -10.79 1.31 15.06
C ALA A 21 -10.02 1.44 13.74
N PHE A 22 -10.24 2.51 12.98
CA PHE A 22 -9.51 2.80 11.74
C PHE A 22 -8.32 3.74 11.99
N LYS A 23 -8.54 4.83 12.72
CA LYS A 23 -7.55 5.90 12.92
C LYS A 23 -6.30 5.42 13.63
N LYS A 24 -6.44 4.63 14.70
CA LYS A 24 -5.29 4.14 15.49
C LYS A 24 -4.35 3.26 14.65
N PRO A 25 -4.81 2.18 14.00
CA PRO A 25 -3.93 1.35 13.18
C PRO A 25 -3.38 2.13 11.98
N PHE A 26 -4.19 2.96 11.31
CA PHE A 26 -3.74 3.76 10.17
C PHE A 26 -2.55 4.67 10.55
N VAL A 27 -2.68 5.46 11.62
CA VAL A 27 -1.60 6.34 12.09
C VAL A 27 -0.38 5.54 12.56
N CYS A 28 -0.61 4.40 13.22
CA CYS A 28 0.48 3.52 13.65
C CYS A 28 1.29 2.98 12.48
N TYR A 29 0.64 2.43 11.45
CA TYR A 29 1.31 1.94 10.24
C TYR A 29 1.98 3.06 9.46
N PHE A 30 1.34 4.23 9.35
CA PHE A 30 1.94 5.40 8.71
C PHE A 30 3.27 5.79 9.38
N LEU A 31 3.28 5.91 10.71
CA LEU A 31 4.51 6.22 11.46
C LEU A 31 5.55 5.10 11.34
N LEU A 32 5.12 3.84 11.42
CA LEU A 32 6.01 2.68 11.27
C LEU A 32 6.70 2.68 9.91
N LEU A 33 5.96 2.90 8.82
CA LEU A 33 6.51 2.95 7.47
C LEU A 33 7.48 4.12 7.29
N GLN A 34 7.19 5.28 7.88
CA GLN A 34 8.11 6.42 7.88
C GLN A 34 9.41 6.13 8.63
N ILE A 35 9.31 5.46 9.79
CA ILE A 35 10.45 5.02 10.57
C ILE A 35 11.27 4.01 9.77
N VAL A 36 10.65 2.97 9.21
CA VAL A 36 11.30 1.97 8.37
C VAL A 36 12.00 2.63 7.18
N GLY A 37 11.33 3.54 6.46
CA GLY A 37 11.92 4.30 5.37
C GLY A 37 13.13 5.12 5.82
N TYR A 38 13.09 5.74 7.00
CA TYR A 38 14.23 6.44 7.60
C TYR A 38 15.40 5.49 7.91
N PHE A 39 15.13 4.32 8.52
CA PHE A 39 16.14 3.31 8.81
C PHE A 39 16.79 2.77 7.52
N ILE A 40 16.00 2.44 6.50
CA ILE A 40 16.51 1.99 5.20
C ILE A 40 17.42 3.07 4.58
N ARG A 41 16.97 4.33 4.57
CA ARG A 41 17.78 5.46 4.09
C ARG A 41 19.10 5.58 4.88
N LYS A 42 19.08 5.35 6.19
CA LYS A 42 20.25 5.50 7.06
C LYS A 42 21.23 4.32 7.01
N TYR A 43 20.77 3.08 6.85
CA TYR A 43 21.58 1.88 7.03
C TYR A 43 21.79 1.04 5.76
N ALA A 44 20.77 0.86 4.92
CA ALA A 44 20.82 -0.15 3.85
C ALA A 44 21.81 0.20 2.71
N TRP A 45 21.97 1.49 2.38
CA TRP A 45 22.72 1.91 1.19
C TRP A 45 24.09 2.53 1.47
N LYS A 46 24.65 2.32 2.66
CA LYS A 46 25.99 2.83 3.02
C LYS A 46 27.14 2.04 2.37
N SER A 47 26.91 0.78 1.97
CA SER A 47 27.95 -0.15 1.50
C SER A 47 27.82 -0.52 0.01
N TYR A 48 27.25 0.38 -0.79
CA TYR A 48 26.88 0.12 -2.19
C TYR A 48 28.03 0.38 -3.19
N VAL A 49 29.24 -0.08 -2.87
CA VAL A 49 30.41 0.02 -3.77
C VAL A 49 30.42 -1.13 -4.80
N GLY A 50 29.84 -2.30 -4.49
CA GLY A 50 29.93 -3.52 -5.31
C GLY A 50 28.84 -3.73 -6.39
N PHE A 51 27.61 -3.24 -6.20
CA PHE A 51 26.51 -3.38 -7.18
C PHE A 51 26.69 -2.51 -8.44
N LYS A 52 27.76 -1.73 -8.46
CA LYS A 52 28.09 -0.75 -9.49
C LYS A 52 28.42 -1.37 -10.85
N SER A 53 28.84 -2.64 -10.93
CA SER A 53 29.32 -3.24 -12.21
C SER A 53 28.29 -4.09 -12.97
N ALA A 54 27.21 -4.55 -12.31
CA ALA A 54 26.21 -5.42 -12.92
C ALA A 54 24.96 -4.67 -13.37
N PHE A 55 24.42 -3.77 -12.53
CA PHE A 55 23.16 -3.07 -12.82
C PHE A 55 23.32 -1.79 -13.64
N LEU A 56 24.47 -1.11 -13.52
CA LEU A 56 24.77 0.10 -14.30
C LEU A 56 25.24 -0.19 -15.73
N ARG A 57 25.49 -1.46 -16.08
CA ARG A 57 25.90 -1.84 -17.44
C ARG A 57 24.72 -1.93 -18.42
N ASP A 58 23.51 -2.18 -17.91
CA ASP A 58 22.32 -2.37 -18.75
C ASP A 58 21.44 -1.12 -18.92
N LEU A 59 21.54 -0.13 -18.02
CA LEU A 59 20.81 1.13 -18.15
C LEU A 59 21.75 2.24 -18.62
N TRP A 60 21.44 2.83 -19.78
CA TRP A 60 22.02 4.04 -20.41
C TRP A 60 21.93 5.34 -19.54
N MET A 61 21.84 5.20 -18.22
CA MET A 61 21.57 6.23 -17.21
C MET A 61 22.83 6.82 -16.56
N GLU A 62 23.99 6.69 -17.20
CA GLU A 62 25.24 7.14 -16.58
C GLU A 62 25.45 8.67 -16.66
N ARG A 63 24.74 9.40 -17.53
CA ARG A 63 25.10 10.78 -17.86
C ARG A 63 24.29 11.91 -17.18
N ILE A 64 23.17 11.62 -16.51
CA ILE A 64 22.25 12.68 -16.00
C ILE A 64 21.82 12.48 -14.52
N MET A 65 21.84 11.27 -13.98
CA MET A 65 21.27 10.99 -12.64
C MET A 65 22.29 11.17 -11.50
N THR A 66 22.06 12.13 -10.60
CA THR A 66 22.92 12.33 -9.42
C THR A 66 22.84 11.14 -8.44
N ARG A 67 23.95 10.84 -7.74
CA ARG A 67 24.03 9.76 -6.74
C ARG A 67 22.96 9.88 -5.64
N SER A 68 22.59 11.11 -5.28
CA SER A 68 21.55 11.39 -4.29
C SER A 68 20.16 10.97 -4.79
N CYS A 69 19.84 11.23 -6.07
CA CYS A 69 18.56 10.83 -6.66
C CYS A 69 18.45 9.30 -6.81
N LEU A 70 19.54 8.65 -7.26
CA LEU A 70 19.56 7.19 -7.37
C LEU A 70 19.32 6.52 -6.01
N ARG A 71 20.03 6.94 -4.96
CA ARG A 71 19.84 6.41 -3.60
C ARG A 71 18.40 6.58 -3.12
N TYR A 72 17.80 7.73 -3.38
CA TYR A 72 16.40 8.00 -3.04
C TYR A 72 15.44 7.04 -3.75
N ARG A 73 15.61 6.87 -5.07
CA ARG A 73 14.80 5.94 -5.87
C ARG A 73 14.92 4.49 -5.39
N LEU A 74 16.13 4.03 -5.06
CA LEU A 74 16.31 2.68 -4.50
C LEU A 74 15.70 2.53 -3.11
N CYS A 75 15.74 3.57 -2.27
CA CYS A 75 15.05 3.55 -0.98
C CYS A 75 13.54 3.43 -1.15
N ASN A 76 12.93 4.23 -2.04
CA ASN A 76 11.50 4.16 -2.29
C ASN A 76 11.11 2.78 -2.86
N LEU A 77 11.93 2.27 -3.79
CA LEU A 77 11.76 0.92 -4.35
C LEU A 77 11.81 -0.16 -3.26
N THR A 78 12.73 -0.08 -2.29
CA THR A 78 12.76 -1.08 -1.20
C THR A 78 11.55 -1.02 -0.30
N VAL A 79 11.01 0.16 0.00
CA VAL A 79 9.77 0.27 0.79
C VAL A 79 8.61 -0.32 0.00
N CYS A 80 8.55 -0.06 -1.31
CA CYS A 80 7.59 -0.68 -2.22
C CYS A 80 7.69 -2.21 -2.24
N VAL A 81 8.90 -2.77 -2.36
CA VAL A 81 9.11 -4.24 -2.32
C VAL A 81 8.70 -4.85 -0.98
N ILE A 82 9.01 -4.18 0.13
CA ILE A 82 8.56 -4.64 1.46
C ILE A 82 7.04 -4.64 1.54
N HIS A 83 6.41 -3.56 1.07
CA HIS A 83 4.95 -3.44 1.04
C HIS A 83 4.33 -4.55 0.21
N SER A 84 4.74 -4.71 -1.06
CA SER A 84 4.19 -5.72 -1.97
C SER A 84 4.45 -7.15 -1.49
N SER A 85 5.57 -7.40 -0.82
CA SER A 85 5.83 -8.70 -0.18
C SER A 85 4.87 -8.99 0.96
N ILE A 86 4.63 -8.01 1.85
CA ILE A 86 3.74 -8.18 3.00
C ILE A 86 2.28 -8.28 2.53
N SER A 87 1.82 -7.37 1.66
CA SER A 87 0.45 -7.36 1.16
C SER A 87 0.17 -8.58 0.28
N GLY A 88 1.12 -8.99 -0.56
CA GLY A 88 1.03 -10.16 -1.41
C GLY A 88 1.00 -11.48 -0.64
N VAL A 89 1.99 -11.72 0.23
CA VAL A 89 2.01 -12.94 1.07
C VAL A 89 0.82 -12.97 2.02
N GLY A 90 0.49 -11.83 2.65
CA GLY A 90 -0.64 -11.72 3.57
C GLY A 90 -1.97 -12.02 2.88
N SER A 91 -2.17 -11.50 1.67
CA SER A 91 -3.41 -11.74 0.92
C SER A 91 -3.50 -13.16 0.37
N PHE A 92 -2.37 -13.75 -0.05
CA PHE A 92 -2.30 -15.14 -0.48
C PHE A 92 -2.58 -16.12 0.66
N VAL A 93 -1.98 -15.91 1.84
CA VAL A 93 -2.26 -16.72 3.03
C VAL A 93 -3.73 -16.62 3.42
N PHE A 94 -4.32 -15.42 3.38
CA PHE A 94 -5.75 -15.23 3.64
C PHE A 94 -6.62 -15.99 2.63
N PHE A 95 -6.28 -15.91 1.34
CA PHE A 95 -6.99 -16.64 0.29
C PHE A 95 -6.96 -18.17 0.50
N VAL A 96 -5.81 -18.74 0.83
CA VAL A 96 -5.67 -20.19 1.05
C VAL A 96 -6.38 -20.64 2.33
N THR A 97 -6.35 -19.83 3.39
CA THR A 97 -6.95 -20.20 4.68
C THR A 97 -8.45 -19.94 4.77
N HIS A 98 -8.97 -18.95 4.03
CA HIS A 98 -10.36 -18.50 4.10
C HIS A 98 -11.08 -18.61 2.74
N GLN A 99 -10.84 -19.70 2.01
CA GLN A 99 -11.44 -19.95 0.69
C GLN A 99 -12.97 -19.79 0.70
N ARG A 100 -13.64 -20.38 1.70
CA ARG A 100 -15.09 -20.30 1.83
C ARG A 100 -15.60 -18.85 1.89
N VAL A 101 -14.95 -18.01 2.68
CA VAL A 101 -15.30 -16.58 2.82
C VAL A 101 -15.04 -15.81 1.53
N MET A 102 -13.93 -16.11 0.85
CA MET A 102 -13.55 -15.45 -0.41
C MET A 102 -14.48 -15.77 -1.59
N PHE A 103 -15.20 -16.90 -1.56
CA PHE A 103 -16.10 -17.34 -2.64
C PHE A 103 -17.59 -17.27 -2.29
N GLU A 104 -17.98 -17.52 -1.04
CA GLU A 104 -19.41 -17.61 -0.64
C GLU A 104 -19.93 -16.35 0.05
N GLU A 105 -19.11 -15.65 0.85
CA GLU A 105 -19.56 -14.54 1.72
C GLU A 105 -18.70 -13.27 1.53
N THR A 106 -18.66 -12.74 0.31
CA THR A 106 -17.78 -11.60 -0.03
C THR A 106 -18.31 -10.23 0.39
N ILE A 107 -19.62 -10.10 0.58
CA ILE A 107 -20.30 -8.80 0.74
C ILE A 107 -20.37 -8.37 2.21
N HIS A 108 -20.85 -9.25 3.10
CA HIS A 108 -21.20 -8.91 4.48
C HIS A 108 -20.16 -9.35 5.52
N TRP A 109 -19.04 -9.92 5.09
CA TRP A 109 -18.03 -10.43 6.00
C TRP A 109 -17.02 -9.35 6.42
N TYR A 110 -16.81 -9.24 7.74
CA TYR A 110 -15.85 -8.33 8.34
C TYR A 110 -15.13 -8.98 9.51
N SER A 111 -13.80 -8.81 9.55
CA SER A 111 -12.97 -9.18 10.70
C SER A 111 -11.96 -8.06 10.96
N PRO A 112 -11.83 -7.56 12.22
CA PRO A 112 -10.88 -6.49 12.56
C PRO A 112 -9.42 -6.84 12.25
N LEU A 113 -9.06 -8.12 12.32
CA LEU A 113 -7.73 -8.62 11.96
C LEU A 113 -7.53 -8.61 10.45
N ALA A 114 -8.54 -9.06 9.69
CA ALA A 114 -8.46 -9.05 8.23
C ALA A 114 -8.41 -7.61 7.68
N ALA A 115 -9.08 -6.66 8.33
CA ALA A 115 -9.02 -5.24 7.96
C ALA A 115 -7.63 -4.61 8.14
N GLN A 116 -6.73 -5.19 8.95
CA GLN A 116 -5.39 -4.63 9.17
C GLN A 116 -4.56 -4.56 7.89
N LEU A 117 -4.66 -5.57 7.01
CA LEU A 117 -3.85 -5.65 5.80
C LEU A 117 -4.24 -4.57 4.75
N PRO A 118 -5.54 -4.35 4.45
CA PRO A 118 -5.96 -3.18 3.68
C PRO A 118 -5.57 -1.85 4.33
N ILE A 119 -5.72 -1.69 5.65
CA ILE A 119 -5.36 -0.45 6.36
C ILE A 119 -3.85 -0.17 6.25
N PHE A 120 -3.01 -1.20 6.40
CA PHE A 120 -1.57 -1.12 6.19
C PHE A 120 -1.24 -0.66 4.75
N SER A 121 -1.95 -1.21 3.76
CA SER A 121 -1.76 -0.86 2.35
C SER A 121 -2.20 0.57 2.04
N MET A 122 -3.31 1.03 2.61
CA MET A 122 -3.74 2.43 2.53
C MET A 122 -2.70 3.38 3.12
N ALA A 123 -2.13 3.05 4.28
CA ALA A 123 -1.09 3.87 4.91
C ALA A 123 0.18 3.94 4.03
N TYR A 124 0.56 2.83 3.39
CA TYR A 124 1.66 2.79 2.44
C TYR A 124 1.42 3.68 1.22
N PHE A 125 0.25 3.60 0.56
CA PHE A 125 -0.04 4.44 -0.60
C PHE A 125 0.00 5.93 -0.28
N VAL A 126 -0.42 6.34 0.92
CA VAL A 126 -0.29 7.74 1.36
C VAL A 126 1.18 8.12 1.54
N CYS A 127 1.99 7.26 2.16
CA CYS A 127 3.43 7.50 2.28
C CYS A 127 4.09 7.66 0.91
N ASP A 128 3.84 6.74 -0.02
CA ASP A 128 4.41 6.75 -1.36
C ASP A 128 3.92 7.97 -2.18
N ALA A 129 2.63 8.31 -2.07
CA ALA A 129 2.07 9.52 -2.69
C ALA A 129 2.73 10.81 -2.18
N VAL A 130 2.93 10.94 -0.86
CA VAL A 130 3.60 12.10 -0.27
C VAL A 130 5.06 12.19 -0.70
N ASP A 131 5.74 11.05 -0.79
CA ASP A 131 7.15 10.97 -1.21
C ASP A 131 7.30 11.34 -2.70
N MET A 132 6.40 10.87 -3.56
CA MET A 132 6.33 11.25 -4.98
C MET A 132 6.04 12.75 -5.20
N LEU A 133 5.09 13.32 -4.45
CA LEU A 133 4.71 14.73 -4.55
C LEU A 133 5.83 15.69 -4.16
N ARG A 134 6.77 15.26 -3.31
CA ARG A 134 7.87 16.11 -2.79
C ARG A 134 9.09 16.21 -3.71
N HIS A 135 9.29 15.25 -4.62
CA HIS A 135 10.54 15.18 -5.38
C HIS A 135 10.34 15.63 -6.83
N GLU A 136 9.53 14.95 -7.65
CA GLU A 136 9.29 15.36 -9.05
C GLU A 136 7.93 14.84 -9.57
N ILE A 137 7.08 15.78 -10.01
CA ILE A 137 5.78 15.48 -10.63
C ILE A 137 5.98 15.38 -12.15
N SER A 138 6.18 14.16 -12.64
CA SER A 138 6.19 13.84 -14.07
C SER A 138 4.83 13.30 -14.53
N LYS A 139 4.59 13.19 -15.85
CA LYS A 139 3.36 12.58 -16.40
C LYS A 139 3.12 11.17 -15.83
N TRP A 140 4.18 10.37 -15.75
CA TRP A 140 4.16 9.03 -15.15
C TRP A 140 3.86 9.06 -13.65
N THR A 141 4.44 10.03 -12.92
CA THR A 141 4.17 10.22 -11.49
C THR A 141 2.70 10.58 -11.24
N VAL A 142 2.09 11.40 -12.10
CA VAL A 142 0.67 11.78 -12.00
C VAL A 142 -0.24 10.59 -12.28
N GLU A 143 0.06 9.79 -13.30
CA GLU A 143 -0.69 8.55 -13.59
C GLU A 143 -0.65 7.60 -12.39
N LEU A 144 0.53 7.41 -11.79
CA LEU A 144 0.69 6.59 -10.60
C LEU A 144 -0.04 7.17 -9.38
N LEU A 145 -0.06 8.50 -9.22
CA LEU A 145 -0.80 9.16 -8.15
C LEU A 145 -2.32 9.03 -8.32
N ILE A 146 -2.83 9.12 -9.55
CA ILE A 146 -4.24 8.84 -9.86
C ILE A 146 -4.57 7.38 -9.54
N HIS A 147 -3.67 6.46 -9.89
CA HIS A 147 -3.81 5.07 -9.52
C HIS A 147 -3.90 4.89 -8.00
N HIS A 148 -3.01 5.53 -7.22
CA HIS A 148 -3.05 5.51 -5.76
C HIS A 148 -4.33 6.12 -5.20
N ALA A 149 -4.83 7.20 -5.80
CA ALA A 149 -6.11 7.78 -5.40
C ALA A 149 -7.28 6.81 -5.63
N ALA A 150 -7.28 6.09 -6.77
CA ALA A 150 -8.30 5.10 -7.10
C ALA A 150 -8.23 3.87 -6.17
N THR A 151 -7.04 3.35 -5.87
CA THR A 151 -6.87 2.22 -4.93
C THR A 151 -7.22 2.62 -3.51
N MET A 152 -6.84 3.81 -3.07
CA MET A 152 -7.27 4.35 -1.77
C MET A 152 -8.79 4.48 -1.66
N PHE A 153 -9.46 4.93 -2.73
CA PHE A 153 -10.91 4.99 -2.76
C PHE A 153 -11.55 3.60 -2.68
N ALA A 154 -11.03 2.64 -3.44
CA ALA A 154 -11.50 1.24 -3.43
C ALA A 154 -11.31 0.56 -2.07
N PHE A 155 -10.19 0.80 -1.39
CA PHE A 155 -9.98 0.27 -0.04
C PHE A 155 -10.79 1.03 1.01
N GLY A 156 -10.93 2.35 0.87
CA GLY A 156 -11.77 3.16 1.74
C GLY A 156 -13.25 2.72 1.69
N SER A 157 -13.77 2.36 0.52
CA SER A 157 -15.14 1.87 0.36
C SER A 157 -15.36 0.47 0.95
N ALA A 158 -14.32 -0.31 1.20
CA ALA A 158 -14.41 -1.58 1.93
C ALA A 158 -14.22 -1.38 3.46
N VAL A 159 -13.16 -0.67 3.84
CA VAL A 159 -12.76 -0.54 5.24
C VAL A 159 -13.72 0.35 6.04
N LEU A 160 -14.12 1.53 5.52
CA LEU A 160 -14.95 2.47 6.28
C LEU A 160 -16.37 1.96 6.61
N PRO A 161 -17.09 1.27 5.70
CA PRO A 161 -18.38 0.68 6.03
C PRO A 161 -18.29 -0.72 6.66
N HIS A 162 -17.08 -1.22 6.98
CA HIS A 162 -16.88 -2.59 7.49
C HIS A 162 -17.53 -3.67 6.61
N LYS A 163 -17.41 -3.55 5.29
CA LYS A 163 -17.99 -4.46 4.30
C LYS A 163 -17.00 -4.74 3.18
N PHE A 164 -17.22 -5.77 2.38
CA PHE A 164 -16.40 -6.03 1.19
C PHE A 164 -14.89 -6.22 1.45
N ILE A 165 -14.49 -6.61 2.67
CA ILE A 165 -13.08 -6.88 2.99
C ILE A 165 -12.47 -7.93 2.04
N PRO A 166 -13.15 -9.03 1.69
CA PRO A 166 -12.66 -10.00 0.71
C PRO A 166 -12.32 -9.37 -0.66
N TYR A 167 -13.05 -8.34 -1.11
CA TYR A 167 -12.72 -7.63 -2.35
C TYR A 167 -11.44 -6.81 -2.25
N ALA A 168 -11.14 -6.24 -1.08
CA ALA A 168 -9.87 -5.57 -0.85
C ALA A 168 -8.70 -6.57 -0.96
N TYR A 169 -8.87 -7.80 -0.48
CA TYR A 169 -7.89 -8.88 -0.62
C TYR A 169 -7.71 -9.32 -2.08
N TRP A 170 -8.80 -9.43 -2.85
CA TRP A 170 -8.73 -9.68 -4.29
C TRP A 170 -7.95 -8.59 -5.03
N ALA A 171 -8.19 -7.31 -4.70
CA ALA A 171 -7.47 -6.19 -5.29
C ALA A 171 -5.97 -6.22 -4.93
N LEU A 172 -5.61 -6.56 -3.69
CA LEU A 172 -4.20 -6.73 -3.28
C LEU A 172 -3.51 -7.89 -4.02
N LEU A 173 -4.22 -9.00 -4.28
CA LEU A 173 -3.67 -10.11 -5.06
C LEU A 173 -3.41 -9.70 -6.52
N MET A 174 -4.30 -8.93 -7.13
CA MET A 174 -4.14 -8.45 -8.50
C MET A 174 -3.00 -7.44 -8.65
N GLU A 175 -2.66 -6.72 -7.57
CA GLU A 175 -1.52 -5.81 -7.54
C GLU A 175 -0.17 -6.53 -7.71
N MET A 176 -0.07 -7.81 -7.35
CA MET A 176 1.15 -8.61 -7.54
C MET A 176 1.44 -8.93 -9.02
N ASN A 177 0.43 -8.88 -9.89
CA ASN A 177 0.54 -9.28 -11.30
C ASN A 177 0.81 -8.09 -12.24
N ARG A 178 1.50 -7.06 -11.76
CA ARG A 178 1.77 -5.83 -12.53
C ARG A 178 3.20 -5.70 -13.02
#